data_AF-A0A2E4PID1-F1
#
_entry.id   AF-A0A2E4PID1-F1
#
_cell.length_a   1.000
_cell.length_b   1.000
_cell.length_c   1.000
_cell.angle_alpha   90.00
_cell.angle_beta   90.00
_cell.angle_gamma   90.00
#
_symmetry.space_group_name_H-M   'P 1'
#
loop_
_entity.id
_entity.type
_entity.pdbx_description
1 polymer ?
#
loop_
_entity_poly.entity_id
_entity_poly.type
_entity_poly.pdbx_seq_one_letter_code
_entity_poly.pdbx_strand_id
1 'polypeptide(L)'
;MLIIQVQPLIKQETELKILLGLIAFFATGALFTLGVTLIKRQQKINKVKIQRKFEQQIESYVLAFIFENDEQAIVNYISNLNSKNILFKKLTIKYCLILHQNYSGQTQDKILEFLTKTNLIEYSRKKLQASFWKHKIEAIRDLSTLKDRASIASIQEALTNSNKKIAVEAIIALIKFNGLAAVVHLKNFNTTIDEWSQALILSVIKNNKVPYDPQIELLSTSHNKSLQVLAIRIIQFYK
;
A
#
# COMPACT_ATOMS: atom_id res chain seq x y z
N MET A 1 -64.49 37.12 -28.16
CA MET A 1 -63.42 36.77 -29.12
C MET A 1 -62.00 37.11 -28.63
N LEU A 2 -61.79 38.09 -27.74
CA LEU A 2 -60.45 38.46 -27.22
C LEU A 2 -59.81 37.43 -26.26
N ILE A 3 -60.61 36.67 -25.49
CA ILE A 3 -60.08 35.75 -24.46
C ILE A 3 -59.34 34.54 -25.09
N ILE A 4 -59.70 34.14 -26.30
CA ILE A 4 -59.14 32.94 -26.97
C ILE A 4 -57.74 33.22 -27.54
N GLN A 5 -57.42 34.46 -27.93
CA GLN A 5 -56.09 34.82 -28.45
C GLN A 5 -55.05 35.10 -27.36
N VAL A 6 -55.47 35.44 -26.14
CA VAL A 6 -54.56 35.74 -25.02
C VAL A 6 -54.00 34.47 -24.36
N GLN A 7 -54.79 33.39 -24.31
CA GLN A 7 -54.39 32.07 -23.78
C GLN A 7 -53.12 31.47 -24.43
N PRO A 8 -52.98 31.41 -25.77
CA PRO A 8 -51.77 30.88 -26.41
C PRO A 8 -50.54 31.75 -26.22
N LEU A 9 -50.70 33.08 -26.15
CA LEU A 9 -49.59 34.02 -25.87
C LEU A 9 -49.05 33.84 -24.45
N ILE A 10 -49.94 33.74 -23.45
CA ILE A 10 -49.54 33.46 -22.06
C ILE A 10 -48.83 32.11 -21.94
N LYS A 11 -49.33 31.08 -22.65
CA LYS A 11 -48.73 29.74 -22.66
C LYS A 11 -47.31 29.77 -23.25
N GLN A 12 -47.11 30.50 -24.35
CA GLN A 12 -45.81 30.66 -25.00
C GLN A 12 -44.80 31.41 -24.11
N GLU A 13 -45.23 32.43 -23.37
CA GLU A 13 -44.37 33.10 -22.39
C GLU A 13 -43.96 32.18 -21.24
N THR A 14 -44.88 31.34 -20.74
CA THR A 14 -44.57 30.37 -19.70
C THR A 14 -43.60 29.29 -20.19
N GLU A 15 -43.75 28.80 -21.41
CA GLU A 15 -42.82 27.83 -22.02
C GLU A 15 -41.41 28.41 -22.17
N LEU A 16 -41.29 29.68 -22.60
CA LEU A 16 -40.00 30.36 -22.71
C LEU A 16 -39.32 30.55 -21.34
N LYS A 17 -40.07 30.94 -20.30
CA LYS A 17 -39.53 31.08 -18.93
C LYS A 17 -39.03 29.74 -18.39
N ILE A 18 -39.76 28.65 -18.63
CA ILE A 18 -39.35 27.30 -18.23
C ILE A 18 -38.05 26.91 -18.96
N LEU A 19 -37.97 27.15 -20.27
CA LEU A 19 -36.79 26.81 -21.07
C LEU A 19 -35.55 27.61 -20.63
N LEU A 20 -35.69 28.91 -20.37
CA LEU A 20 -34.62 29.75 -19.82
C LEU A 20 -34.16 29.28 -18.44
N GLY A 21 -35.11 28.90 -17.57
CA GLY A 21 -34.80 28.32 -16.26
C GLY A 21 -33.99 27.03 -16.37
N LEU A 22 -34.34 26.14 -17.30
CA LEU A 22 -33.60 24.91 -17.56
C LEU A 22 -32.19 25.20 -18.08
N ILE A 23 -32.03 26.12 -19.03
CA ILE A 23 -30.72 26.53 -19.54
C ILE A 23 -29.84 27.07 -18.41
N ALA A 24 -30.39 27.96 -17.56
CA ALA A 24 -29.67 28.52 -16.42
C ALA A 24 -29.25 27.43 -15.42
N PHE A 25 -30.14 26.47 -15.15
CA PHE A 25 -29.84 25.32 -14.30
C PHE A 25 -28.71 24.44 -14.86
N PHE A 26 -28.75 24.12 -16.15
CA PHE A 26 -27.67 23.36 -16.79
C PHE A 26 -26.36 24.14 -16.86
N ALA A 27 -26.41 25.43 -17.15
CA ALA A 27 -25.23 26.29 -17.21
C ALA A 27 -24.54 26.42 -15.84
N THR A 28 -25.33 26.62 -14.77
CA THR A 28 -24.81 26.67 -13.40
C THR A 28 -24.23 25.32 -12.96
N GLY A 29 -24.90 24.21 -13.29
CA GLY A 29 -24.36 22.86 -13.05
C GLY A 29 -23.05 22.59 -13.79
N ALA A 30 -22.95 23.01 -15.06
CA ALA A 30 -21.73 22.90 -15.85
C ALA A 30 -20.58 23.72 -15.24
N LEU A 31 -20.83 24.97 -14.86
CA LEU A 31 -19.83 25.83 -14.22
C LEU A 31 -19.37 25.26 -12.87
N PHE A 32 -20.29 24.73 -12.06
CA PHE A 32 -19.96 24.09 -10.79
C PHE A 32 -19.06 22.87 -10.98
N THR A 33 -19.41 21.96 -11.88
CA THR A 33 -18.62 20.74 -12.15
C THR A 33 -17.24 21.06 -12.75
N LEU A 34 -17.15 22.07 -13.63
CA LEU A 34 -15.87 22.57 -14.14
C LEU A 34 -15.00 23.13 -13.01
N GLY A 35 -15.56 23.97 -12.14
CA GLY A 35 -14.85 24.53 -10.98
C GLY A 35 -14.28 23.45 -10.06
N VAL A 36 -15.11 22.48 -9.66
CA VAL A 36 -14.69 21.34 -8.82
C VAL A 36 -13.58 20.53 -9.50
N THR A 37 -13.69 20.30 -10.81
CA THR A 37 -12.70 19.54 -11.59
C THR A 37 -11.35 20.25 -11.63
N LEU A 38 -11.34 21.57 -11.87
CA LEU A 38 -10.12 22.38 -11.90
C LEU A 38 -9.42 22.39 -10.53
N ILE A 39 -10.18 22.54 -9.44
CA ILE A 39 -9.64 22.51 -8.06
C ILE A 39 -9.00 21.14 -7.77
N LYS A 40 -9.72 20.04 -8.03
CA LYS A 40 -9.20 18.68 -7.82
C LYS A 40 -7.95 18.42 -8.67
N ARG A 41 -7.94 18.90 -9.91
CA ARG A 41 -6.77 18.80 -10.80
C ARG A 41 -5.58 19.55 -10.22
N GLN A 42 -5.77 20.78 -9.75
CA GLN A 42 -4.70 21.58 -9.17
C GLN A 42 -4.14 20.95 -7.90
N GLN A 43 -5.01 20.45 -7.01
CA GLN A 43 -4.60 19.69 -5.82
C GLN A 43 -3.76 18.46 -6.19
N LYS A 44 -4.18 17.71 -7.20
CA LYS A 44 -3.43 16.55 -7.72
C LYS A 44 -2.06 16.98 -8.25
N ILE A 45 -1.99 18.04 -9.04
CA ILE A 45 -0.73 18.57 -9.59
C ILE A 45 0.21 18.98 -8.45
N ASN A 46 -0.29 19.73 -7.47
CA ASN A 46 0.52 20.19 -6.34
C ASN A 46 1.05 19.01 -5.51
N LYS A 47 0.21 18.00 -5.26
CA LYS A 47 0.63 16.77 -4.58
C LYS A 47 1.74 16.05 -5.33
N VAL A 48 1.62 15.93 -6.65
CA VAL A 48 2.66 15.31 -7.51
C VAL A 48 3.95 16.13 -7.49
N LYS A 49 3.87 17.47 -7.55
CA LYS A 49 5.04 18.35 -7.47
C LYS A 49 5.79 18.18 -6.14
N ILE A 50 5.07 18.18 -5.02
CA ILE A 50 5.65 17.98 -3.68
C ILE A 50 6.31 16.61 -3.60
N GLN A 51 5.62 15.56 -4.07
CA GLN A 51 6.15 14.21 -4.07
C GLN A 51 7.44 14.11 -4.90
N ARG A 52 7.46 14.67 -6.12
CA ARG A 52 8.68 14.68 -6.96
C ARG A 52 9.84 15.41 -6.30
N LYS A 53 9.58 16.57 -5.67
CA LYS A 53 10.61 17.31 -4.93
C LYS A 53 11.19 16.47 -3.78
N PHE A 54 10.33 15.76 -3.06
CA PHE A 54 10.77 14.85 -1.99
C PHE A 54 11.57 13.67 -2.55
N GLU A 55 11.08 13.04 -3.62
CA GLU A 55 11.77 11.92 -4.28
C GLU A 55 13.18 12.31 -4.74
N GLN A 56 13.36 13.48 -5.35
CA GLN A 56 14.67 13.99 -5.76
C GLN A 56 15.63 14.19 -4.57
N GLN A 57 15.15 14.75 -3.47
CA GLN A 57 15.96 14.93 -2.25
C GLN A 57 16.34 13.59 -1.63
N ILE A 58 15.36 12.68 -1.53
CA ILE A 58 15.55 11.33 -0.99
C ILE A 58 16.59 10.57 -1.80
N GLU A 59 16.44 10.56 -3.12
CA GLU A 59 17.35 9.91 -4.05
C GLU A 59 18.78 10.42 -3.86
N SER A 60 18.97 11.74 -3.80
CA SER A 60 20.29 12.34 -3.56
C SER A 60 20.94 11.83 -2.26
N TYR A 61 20.22 11.79 -1.14
CA TYR A 61 20.78 11.29 0.12
C TYR A 61 21.04 9.78 0.12
N VAL A 62 20.08 9.02 -0.42
CA VAL A 62 20.11 7.56 -0.38
C VAL A 62 21.22 7.04 -1.31
N LEU A 63 21.35 7.57 -2.53
CA LEU A 63 22.36 7.14 -3.48
C LEU A 63 23.78 7.54 -3.04
N ALA A 64 23.96 8.76 -2.54
CA ALA A 64 25.26 9.20 -2.01
C ALA A 64 25.74 8.28 -0.87
N PHE A 65 24.86 7.91 0.06
CA PHE A 65 25.24 6.97 1.11
C PHE A 65 25.54 5.56 0.59
N ILE A 66 24.66 5.01 -0.25
CA ILE A 66 24.74 3.59 -0.65
C ILE A 66 25.88 3.34 -1.65
N PHE A 67 26.06 4.22 -2.63
CA PHE A 67 26.97 3.99 -3.75
C PHE A 67 28.27 4.77 -3.65
N GLU A 68 28.25 5.94 -2.99
CA GLU A 68 29.45 6.78 -2.82
C GLU A 68 30.07 6.65 -1.42
N ASN A 69 29.43 5.90 -0.51
CA ASN A 69 29.82 5.75 0.89
C ASN A 69 29.94 7.10 1.64
N ASP A 70 29.15 8.10 1.23
CA ASP A 70 29.14 9.40 1.91
C ASP A 70 28.32 9.33 3.21
N GLU A 71 29.00 9.18 4.34
CA GLU A 71 28.38 9.22 5.68
C GLU A 71 27.71 10.57 5.98
N GLN A 72 28.14 11.68 5.36
CA GLN A 72 27.48 12.98 5.53
C GLN A 72 26.06 12.98 4.96
N ALA A 73 25.75 12.11 4.01
CA ALA A 73 24.41 11.99 3.47
C ALA A 73 23.37 11.62 4.54
N ILE A 74 23.75 10.87 5.58
CA ILE A 74 22.87 10.56 6.72
C ILE A 74 22.62 11.79 7.57
N VAL A 75 23.67 12.57 7.86
CA VAL A 75 23.56 13.81 8.63
C VAL A 75 22.69 14.82 7.87
N ASN A 76 22.89 14.94 6.56
CA ASN A 76 22.11 15.78 5.66
C ASN A 76 20.64 15.33 5.58
N TYR A 77 20.39 14.02 5.55
CA TYR A 77 19.02 13.48 5.60
C TYR A 77 18.33 13.85 6.91
N ILE A 78 18.97 13.60 8.06
CA ILE A 78 18.38 13.81 9.39
C ILE A 78 18.12 15.30 9.64
N SER A 79 19.07 16.17 9.25
CA SER A 79 18.98 17.63 9.41
C SER A 79 17.97 18.29 8.45
N ASN A 80 17.60 17.64 7.35
CA ASN A 80 16.58 18.15 6.43
C ASN A 80 15.24 18.34 7.16
N LEU A 81 14.63 19.52 7.06
CA LEU A 81 13.35 19.83 7.69
C LEU A 81 12.22 18.86 7.29
N ASN A 82 12.28 18.30 6.08
CA ASN A 82 11.33 17.32 5.57
C ASN A 82 11.49 15.94 6.21
N SER A 83 12.62 15.62 6.87
CA SER A 83 12.86 14.31 7.49
C SER A 83 11.81 13.96 8.55
N LYS A 84 11.19 14.99 9.16
CA LYS A 84 10.08 14.84 10.12
C LYS A 84 8.72 14.60 9.44
N ASN A 85 8.58 14.93 8.15
CA ASN A 85 7.35 14.79 7.40
C ASN A 85 7.01 13.32 7.13
N ILE A 86 5.77 12.92 7.43
CA ILE A 86 5.29 11.54 7.24
C ILE A 86 5.41 11.07 5.79
N LEU A 87 5.05 11.92 4.82
CA LEU A 87 5.16 11.58 3.41
C LEU A 87 6.61 11.37 3.00
N PHE A 88 7.53 12.22 3.47
CA PHE A 88 8.95 12.10 3.19
C PHE A 88 9.53 10.78 3.72
N LYS A 89 9.22 10.42 4.98
CA LYS A 89 9.61 9.12 5.57
C LYS A 89 9.06 7.95 4.76
N LYS A 90 7.77 7.98 4.41
CA LYS A 90 7.13 6.92 3.61
C LYS A 90 7.76 6.78 2.23
N LEU A 91 8.06 7.89 1.55
CA LEU A 91 8.75 7.87 0.26
C LEU A 91 10.18 7.35 0.40
N THR A 92 10.89 7.71 1.48
CA THR A 92 12.26 7.22 1.74
C THR A 92 12.27 5.71 1.91
N ILE A 93 11.39 5.19 2.77
CA ILE A 93 11.24 3.75 2.98
C ILE A 93 10.88 3.06 1.68
N LYS A 94 9.87 3.57 0.96
CA LYS A 94 9.45 2.99 -0.33
C LYS A 94 10.59 2.93 -1.34
N TYR A 95 11.38 4.00 -1.46
CA TYR A 95 12.52 4.04 -2.37
C TYR A 95 13.58 2.99 -1.96
N CYS A 96 13.93 2.93 -0.67
CA CYS A 96 14.86 1.93 -0.14
C CYS A 96 14.35 0.49 -0.32
N LEU A 97 13.06 0.23 -0.15
CA LEU A 97 12.46 -1.10 -0.37
C LEU A 97 12.60 -1.54 -1.83
N ILE A 98 12.37 -0.63 -2.78
CA ILE A 98 12.54 -0.90 -4.21
C ILE A 98 14.01 -1.24 -4.50
N LEU A 99 14.96 -0.45 -3.98
CA LEU A 99 16.38 -0.76 -4.12
C LEU A 99 16.72 -2.11 -3.49
N HIS A 100 16.27 -2.37 -2.27
CA HIS A 100 16.57 -3.60 -1.54
C HIS A 100 16.03 -4.86 -2.24
N GLN A 101 14.96 -4.75 -3.03
CA GLN A 101 14.44 -5.85 -3.84
C GLN A 101 15.25 -6.09 -5.13
N ASN A 102 15.88 -5.05 -5.66
CA ASN A 102 16.58 -5.09 -6.95
C ASN A 102 18.09 -5.31 -6.82
N TYR A 103 18.67 -5.04 -5.65
CA TYR A 103 20.09 -5.22 -5.35
C TYR A 103 20.30 -6.34 -4.31
N SER A 104 21.50 -6.92 -4.31
CA SER A 104 21.89 -7.99 -3.37
C SER A 104 23.31 -7.77 -2.82
N GLY A 105 23.67 -8.50 -1.77
CA GLY A 105 25.00 -8.39 -1.14
C GLY A 105 25.20 -7.04 -0.43
N GLN A 106 26.41 -6.47 -0.53
CA GLN A 106 26.81 -5.29 0.24
C GLN A 106 25.90 -4.07 0.05
N THR A 107 25.35 -3.86 -1.15
CA THR A 107 24.39 -2.77 -1.40
C THR A 107 23.12 -2.93 -0.56
N GLN A 108 22.66 -4.16 -0.39
CA GLN A 108 21.48 -4.47 0.43
C GLN A 108 21.75 -4.16 1.91
N ASP A 109 22.95 -4.49 2.39
CA ASP A 109 23.38 -4.19 3.76
C ASP A 109 23.48 -2.67 3.97
N LYS A 110 24.02 -1.92 3.00
CA LYS A 110 24.06 -0.45 3.03
C LYS A 110 22.68 0.18 3.06
N ILE A 111 21.71 -0.35 2.32
CA ILE A 111 20.32 0.13 2.38
C ILE A 111 19.74 -0.06 3.79
N LEU A 112 19.98 -1.22 4.40
CA LEU A 112 19.52 -1.51 5.75
C LEU A 112 20.21 -0.61 6.79
N GLU A 113 21.51 -0.35 6.61
CA GLU A 113 22.31 0.56 7.42
C GLU A 113 21.73 1.98 7.37
N PHE A 114 21.44 2.50 6.17
CA PHE A 114 20.82 3.81 5.98
C PHE A 114 19.49 3.92 6.73
N LEU A 115 18.59 2.94 6.54
CA LEU A 115 17.28 2.92 7.20
C LEU A 115 17.39 2.80 8.73
N THR A 116 18.42 2.11 9.22
CA THR A 116 18.69 1.97 10.65
C THR A 116 19.19 3.28 11.24
N LYS A 117 20.25 3.86 10.66
CA LYS A 117 20.87 5.12 11.12
C LYS A 117 19.90 6.32 11.03
N THR A 118 18.97 6.31 10.08
CA THR A 118 17.90 7.34 9.95
C THR A 118 16.64 7.03 10.76
N ASN A 119 16.64 5.94 11.55
CA ASN A 119 15.54 5.52 12.43
C ASN A 119 14.21 5.20 11.68
N LEU A 120 14.30 4.84 10.40
CA LEU A 120 13.15 4.54 9.55
C LEU A 120 12.62 3.10 9.74
N ILE A 121 13.48 2.14 10.12
CA ILE A 121 13.03 0.80 10.53
C ILE A 121 12.15 0.90 11.77
N GLU A 122 12.60 1.65 12.77
CA GLU A 122 11.84 1.86 14.01
C GLU A 122 10.52 2.60 13.77
N TYR A 123 10.51 3.57 12.84
CA TYR A 123 9.27 4.18 12.39
C TYR A 123 8.29 3.12 11.84
N SER A 124 8.76 2.15 11.06
CA SER A 124 7.93 1.05 10.58
C SER A 124 7.51 0.07 11.68
N ARG A 125 8.38 -0.24 12.64
CA ARG A 125 8.03 -1.07 13.82
C ARG A 125 6.89 -0.44 14.63
N LYS A 126 6.97 0.86 14.92
CA LYS A 126 5.90 1.60 15.61
C LYS A 126 4.56 1.54 14.87
N LYS A 127 4.57 1.52 13.53
CA LYS A 127 3.34 1.38 12.72
C LYS A 127 2.64 0.02 12.90
N LEU A 128 3.32 -1.04 13.38
CA LEU A 128 2.66 -2.33 13.69
C LEU A 128 1.56 -2.19 14.76
N GLN A 129 1.73 -1.23 15.67
CA GLN A 129 0.77 -0.95 16.75
C GLN A 129 -0.29 0.10 16.38
N ALA A 130 -0.29 0.61 15.13
CA ALA A 130 -1.23 1.65 14.71
C ALA A 130 -2.67 1.15 14.68
N SER A 131 -3.63 1.92 15.21
CA SER A 131 -5.06 1.55 15.17
C SER A 131 -5.59 1.39 13.74
N PHE A 132 -5.12 2.22 12.82
CA PHE A 132 -5.56 2.16 11.43
C PHE A 132 -4.93 0.98 10.69
N TRP A 133 -5.76 0.02 10.29
CA TRP A 133 -5.34 -1.23 9.67
C TRP A 133 -4.40 -1.08 8.46
N LYS A 134 -4.56 -0.04 7.63
CA LYS A 134 -3.68 0.18 6.48
C LYS A 134 -2.24 0.47 6.91
N HIS A 135 -2.04 1.14 8.04
CA HIS A 135 -0.69 1.40 8.58
C HIS A 135 -0.06 0.11 9.10
N LYS A 136 -0.84 -0.79 9.73
CA LYS A 136 -0.34 -2.11 10.14
C LYS A 136 0.09 -2.95 8.94
N ILE A 137 -0.73 -3.01 7.89
CA ILE A 137 -0.39 -3.73 6.65
C ILE A 137 0.88 -3.15 6.02
N GLU A 138 0.97 -1.82 5.92
CA GLU A 138 2.17 -1.13 5.43
C GLU A 138 3.41 -1.52 6.25
N ALA A 139 3.31 -1.51 7.58
CA ALA A 139 4.39 -1.93 8.47
C ALA A 139 4.81 -3.39 8.26
N ILE A 140 3.86 -4.32 8.24
CA ILE A 140 4.13 -5.75 8.01
C ILE A 140 4.87 -5.95 6.68
N ARG A 141 4.44 -5.24 5.64
CA ARG A 141 5.06 -5.31 4.31
C ARG A 141 6.47 -4.72 4.27
N ASP A 142 6.66 -3.55 4.88
CA ASP A 142 7.95 -2.88 4.94
C ASP A 142 8.96 -3.79 5.69
N LEU A 143 8.59 -4.25 6.88
CA LEU A 143 9.47 -5.01 7.78
C LEU A 143 9.79 -6.41 7.23
N SER A 144 8.81 -7.09 6.62
CA SER A 144 9.05 -8.38 5.97
C SER A 144 9.91 -8.28 4.72
N THR A 145 9.81 -7.17 3.99
CA THR A 145 10.66 -6.94 2.81
C THR A 145 12.11 -6.64 3.22
N LEU A 146 12.30 -5.91 4.32
CA LEU A 146 13.61 -5.63 4.93
C LEU A 146 14.17 -6.82 5.74
N LYS A 147 13.43 -7.93 5.84
CA LYS A 147 13.80 -9.10 6.66
C LYS A 147 14.13 -8.74 8.11
N ASP A 148 13.39 -7.78 8.68
CA ASP A 148 13.53 -7.41 10.10
C ASP A 148 13.03 -8.51 11.05
N ARG A 149 13.94 -9.41 11.46
CA ARG A 149 13.60 -10.56 12.30
C ARG A 149 13.07 -10.17 13.69
N ALA A 150 13.42 -8.98 14.20
CA ALA A 150 12.92 -8.50 15.49
C ALA A 150 11.39 -8.30 15.49
N SER A 151 10.80 -8.08 14.32
CA SER A 151 9.36 -7.86 14.17
C SER A 151 8.54 -9.15 14.00
N ILE A 152 9.18 -10.33 13.89
CA ILE A 152 8.48 -11.59 13.59
C ILE A 152 7.40 -11.88 14.64
N ALA A 153 7.69 -11.74 15.93
CA ALA A 153 6.72 -12.03 16.99
C ALA A 153 5.46 -11.14 16.86
N SER A 154 5.62 -9.83 16.71
CA SER A 154 4.50 -8.91 16.51
C SER A 154 3.74 -9.16 15.20
N ILE A 155 4.41 -9.66 14.16
CA ILE A 155 3.76 -10.06 12.91
C ILE A 155 2.99 -11.38 13.09
N GLN A 156 3.46 -12.33 13.89
CA GLN A 156 2.74 -13.56 14.22
C GLN A 156 1.44 -13.26 14.98
N GLU A 157 1.45 -12.31 15.91
CA GLU A 157 0.23 -11.84 16.60
C GLU A 157 -0.84 -11.31 15.62
N ALA A 158 -0.42 -10.77 14.47
CA ALA A 158 -1.35 -10.26 13.46
C ALA A 158 -2.15 -11.37 12.74
N LEU A 159 -1.76 -12.65 12.87
CA LEU A 159 -2.52 -13.79 12.31
C LEU A 159 -3.91 -13.95 12.93
N THR A 160 -4.08 -13.58 14.20
CA THR A 160 -5.37 -13.68 14.92
C THR A 160 -6.23 -12.41 14.78
N ASN A 161 -5.79 -11.44 13.97
CA ASN A 161 -6.50 -10.18 13.81
C ASN A 161 -7.86 -10.40 13.11
N SER A 162 -8.90 -9.75 13.63
CA SER A 162 -10.25 -9.81 13.05
C SER A 162 -10.33 -9.25 11.63
N ASN A 163 -9.43 -8.34 11.27
CA ASN A 163 -9.30 -7.86 9.91
C ASN A 163 -8.54 -8.88 9.05
N LYS A 164 -9.28 -9.58 8.19
CA LYS A 164 -8.75 -10.60 7.27
C LYS A 164 -7.57 -10.10 6.43
N LYS A 165 -7.56 -8.82 6.02
CA LYS A 165 -6.46 -8.25 5.21
C LYS A 165 -5.15 -8.17 6.01
N ILE A 166 -5.23 -7.86 7.31
CA ILE A 166 -4.05 -7.87 8.19
C ILE A 166 -3.55 -9.30 8.35
N ALA A 167 -4.45 -10.24 8.63
CA ALA A 167 -4.13 -11.64 8.83
C ALA A 167 -3.44 -12.25 7.59
N VAL A 168 -3.96 -12.00 6.39
CA VAL A 168 -3.35 -12.45 5.13
C VAL A 168 -1.97 -11.80 4.89
N GLU A 169 -1.81 -10.51 5.16
CA GLU A 169 -0.49 -9.85 5.02
C GLU A 169 0.53 -10.46 6.00
N ALA A 170 0.11 -10.83 7.21
CA ALA A 170 0.95 -11.52 8.18
C ALA A 170 1.39 -12.90 7.66
N ILE A 171 0.50 -13.68 7.04
CA ILE A 171 0.87 -14.94 6.38
C ILE A 171 1.97 -14.71 5.33
N ILE A 172 1.74 -13.74 4.44
CA ILE A 172 2.70 -13.38 3.39
C ILE A 172 4.06 -13.00 3.98
N ALA A 173 4.05 -12.19 5.04
CA ALA A 173 5.26 -11.79 5.73
C ALA A 173 6.01 -12.98 6.35
N LEU A 174 5.31 -13.88 7.04
CA LEU A 174 5.95 -15.05 7.66
C LEU A 174 6.55 -15.99 6.60
N ILE A 175 5.89 -16.15 5.45
CA ILE A 175 6.45 -16.90 4.31
C ILE A 175 7.73 -16.21 3.79
N LYS A 176 7.78 -14.88 3.72
CA LYS A 176 9.02 -14.16 3.33
C LYS A 176 10.16 -14.35 4.33
N PHE A 177 9.86 -14.49 5.63
CA PHE A 177 10.87 -14.68 6.68
C PHE A 177 11.41 -16.11 6.74
N ASN A 178 10.49 -17.08 6.73
CA ASN A 178 10.78 -18.47 7.10
C ASN A 178 10.48 -19.47 5.97
N GLY A 179 10.08 -19.00 4.79
CA GLY A 179 9.65 -19.86 3.69
C GLY A 179 8.36 -20.62 4.03
N LEU A 180 8.19 -21.79 3.43
CA LEU A 180 7.03 -22.63 3.66
C LEU A 180 6.99 -23.22 5.07
N ALA A 181 8.09 -23.30 5.81
CA ALA A 181 8.10 -23.68 7.23
C ALA A 181 7.21 -22.76 8.10
N ALA A 182 6.91 -21.53 7.65
CA ALA A 182 5.99 -20.62 8.33
C ALA A 182 4.58 -21.19 8.56
N VAL A 183 4.20 -22.23 7.81
CA VAL A 183 2.87 -22.86 7.86
C VAL A 183 2.54 -23.46 9.23
N VAL A 184 3.55 -23.79 10.05
CA VAL A 184 3.33 -24.25 11.44
C VAL A 184 2.54 -23.24 12.27
N HIS A 185 2.69 -21.95 11.99
CA HIS A 185 1.95 -20.88 12.64
C HIS A 185 0.50 -20.76 12.16
N LEU A 186 0.14 -21.43 11.05
CA LEU A 186 -1.19 -21.38 10.44
C LEU A 186 -2.08 -22.54 10.85
N LYS A 187 -1.59 -23.50 11.65
CA LYS A 187 -2.35 -24.68 12.08
C LYS A 187 -3.72 -24.33 12.68
N ASN A 188 -3.76 -23.26 13.49
CA ASN A 188 -4.97 -22.77 14.18
C ASN A 188 -5.59 -21.54 13.50
N PHE A 189 -5.26 -21.30 12.23
CA PHE A 189 -5.75 -20.13 11.49
C PHE A 189 -7.21 -20.34 11.07
N ASN A 190 -8.12 -19.60 11.69
CA ASN A 190 -9.56 -19.80 11.51
C ASN A 190 -10.18 -18.88 10.44
N THR A 191 -9.40 -17.96 9.86
CA THR A 191 -9.91 -17.00 8.88
C THR A 191 -9.90 -17.62 7.48
N THR A 192 -11.00 -17.51 6.74
CA THR A 192 -11.04 -17.94 5.34
C THR A 192 -10.15 -17.05 4.47
N ILE A 193 -9.28 -17.68 3.66
CA ILE A 193 -8.43 -17.02 2.66
C ILE A 193 -9.13 -17.09 1.31
N ASP A 194 -9.51 -15.93 0.76
CA ASP A 194 -10.12 -15.83 -0.56
C ASP A 194 -9.14 -16.16 -1.69
N GLU A 195 -9.65 -16.44 -2.88
CA GLU A 195 -8.84 -16.89 -4.01
C GLU A 195 -7.78 -15.88 -4.46
N TRP A 196 -8.09 -14.58 -4.41
CA TRP A 196 -7.15 -13.53 -4.74
C TRP A 196 -5.99 -13.51 -3.75
N SER A 197 -6.30 -13.61 -2.45
CA SER A 197 -5.29 -13.72 -1.40
C SER A 197 -4.42 -14.98 -1.57
N GLN A 198 -5.00 -16.12 -1.96
CA GLN A 198 -4.22 -17.34 -2.27
C GLN A 198 -3.31 -17.15 -3.50
N ALA A 199 -3.79 -16.52 -4.56
CA ALA A 199 -2.99 -16.21 -5.74
C ALA A 199 -1.84 -15.26 -5.40
N LEU A 200 -2.06 -14.29 -4.50
CA LEU A 200 -1.04 -13.40 -4.00
C LEU A 200 0.04 -14.16 -3.21
N ILE A 201 -0.36 -15.10 -2.34
CA ILE A 201 0.59 -15.96 -1.61
C ILE A 201 1.46 -16.77 -2.57
N LEU A 202 0.86 -17.40 -3.59
CA LEU A 202 1.60 -18.14 -4.63
C LEU A 202 2.57 -17.24 -5.41
N SER A 203 2.15 -16.03 -5.76
CA SER A 203 3.01 -15.04 -6.41
C SER A 203 4.20 -14.66 -5.52
N VAL A 204 3.99 -14.49 -4.21
CA VAL A 204 5.08 -14.23 -3.26
C VAL A 204 6.05 -15.40 -3.18
N ILE A 205 5.55 -16.64 -3.08
CA ILE A 205 6.35 -17.87 -3.07
C ILE A 205 7.24 -17.92 -4.32
N LYS A 206 6.65 -17.71 -5.50
CA LYS A 206 7.35 -17.68 -6.79
C LYS A 206 8.41 -16.57 -6.84
N ASN A 207 8.04 -15.33 -6.54
CA ASN A 207 8.92 -14.16 -6.71
C ASN A 207 10.10 -14.17 -5.73
N ASN A 208 9.90 -14.74 -4.54
CA ASN A 208 10.97 -14.86 -3.54
C ASN A 208 11.75 -16.17 -3.66
N LYS A 209 11.48 -16.99 -4.69
CA LYS A 209 12.11 -18.29 -4.93
C LYS A 209 12.12 -19.16 -3.67
N VAL A 210 11.00 -19.15 -2.93
CA VAL A 210 10.88 -19.95 -1.72
C VAL A 210 11.05 -21.43 -2.11
N PRO A 211 11.89 -22.22 -1.43
CA PRO A 211 12.03 -23.64 -1.73
C PRO A 211 10.80 -24.43 -1.24
N TYR A 212 10.57 -25.60 -1.83
CA TYR A 212 9.57 -26.54 -1.32
C TYR A 212 9.94 -26.99 0.11
N ASP A 213 8.93 -27.11 0.96
CA ASP A 213 9.06 -27.65 2.32
C ASP A 213 7.90 -28.63 2.56
N PRO A 214 8.16 -29.90 2.90
CA PRO A 214 7.13 -30.89 3.20
C PRO A 214 6.18 -30.49 4.32
N GLN A 215 6.56 -29.55 5.20
CA GLN A 215 5.67 -29.04 6.25
C GLN A 215 4.37 -28.43 5.70
N ILE A 216 4.32 -28.05 4.42
CA ILE A 216 3.09 -27.58 3.78
C ILE A 216 1.96 -28.62 3.86
N GLU A 217 2.28 -29.90 3.90
CA GLU A 217 1.32 -31.00 3.98
C GLU A 217 0.51 -30.98 5.30
N LEU A 218 1.05 -30.35 6.36
CA LEU A 218 0.34 -30.15 7.63
C LEU A 218 -0.93 -29.31 7.47
N LEU A 219 -0.98 -28.43 6.45
CA LEU A 219 -2.16 -27.61 6.19
C LEU A 219 -3.28 -28.39 5.52
N SER A 220 -2.99 -29.52 4.87
CA SER A 220 -3.99 -30.41 4.27
C SER A 220 -4.93 -31.01 5.32
N THR A 221 -4.47 -31.11 6.58
CA THR A 221 -5.28 -31.59 7.72
C THR A 221 -5.92 -30.46 8.53
N SER A 222 -5.77 -29.19 8.12
CA SER A 222 -6.35 -28.06 8.85
C SER A 222 -7.89 -28.10 8.83
N HIS A 223 -8.57 -27.68 9.89
CA HIS A 223 -10.03 -27.49 9.88
C HIS A 223 -10.48 -26.38 8.91
N ASN A 224 -9.56 -25.51 8.49
CA ASN A 224 -9.84 -24.44 7.55
C ASN A 224 -9.72 -24.94 6.11
N LYS A 225 -10.87 -25.15 5.45
CA LYS A 225 -10.93 -25.60 4.04
C LYS A 225 -10.11 -24.71 3.09
N SER A 226 -10.05 -23.40 3.32
CA SER A 226 -9.27 -22.50 2.45
C SER A 226 -7.75 -22.70 2.60
N LEU A 227 -7.28 -23.13 3.78
CA LEU A 227 -5.87 -23.52 3.98
C LEU A 227 -5.55 -24.86 3.30
N GLN A 228 -6.47 -25.82 3.34
CA GLN A 228 -6.30 -27.09 2.62
C GLN A 228 -6.16 -26.84 1.11
N VAL A 229 -7.04 -25.99 0.54
CA VAL A 229 -6.96 -25.61 -0.89
C VAL A 229 -5.65 -24.90 -1.21
N LEU A 230 -5.22 -23.96 -0.35
CA LEU A 230 -3.93 -23.29 -0.51
C LEU A 230 -2.76 -24.29 -0.48
N ALA A 231 -2.77 -25.26 0.44
CA ALA A 231 -1.74 -26.29 0.55
C ALA A 231 -1.66 -27.12 -0.74
N ILE A 232 -2.79 -27.59 -1.26
CA ILE A 232 -2.86 -28.33 -2.53
C ILE A 232 -2.31 -27.49 -3.68
N ARG A 233 -2.69 -26.21 -3.78
CA ARG A 233 -2.19 -25.31 -4.82
C ARG A 233 -0.67 -25.09 -4.73
N ILE A 234 -0.12 -24.98 -3.52
CA ILE A 234 1.33 -24.87 -3.31
C ILE A 234 2.02 -26.17 -3.72
N ILE A 235 1.52 -27.34 -3.29
CA ILE A 235 2.09 -28.65 -3.67
C ILE A 235 2.07 -28.81 -5.20
N GLN A 236 0.97 -28.44 -5.86
CA GLN A 236 0.86 -28.48 -7.33
C GLN A 236 1.82 -27.50 -8.01
N PHE A 237 2.11 -26.35 -7.41
CA PHE A 237 3.04 -25.37 -7.98
C PHE A 237 4.49 -25.87 -8.07
N TYR A 238 4.90 -26.81 -7.21
CA TYR A 238 6.26 -27.39 -7.22
C TYR A 238 6.37 -28.73 -7.94
N LYS A 239 5.25 -29.31 -8.40
CA LYS A 239 5.24 -30.50 -9.25
C LYS A 239 5.42 -30.10 -10.71
#